data_AF-A0A9D6AGY7-F1
#
_entry.id   AF-A0A9D6AGY7-F1
#
_cell.length_a   1.000
_cell.length_b   1.000
_cell.length_c   1.000
_cell.angle_alpha   90.00
_cell.angle_beta   90.00
_cell.angle_gamma   90.00
#
_symmetry.space_group_name_H-M   'P 1'
#
loop_
_entity.id
_entity.type
_entity.pdbx_description
1 polymer ?
#
loop_
_entity_poly.entity_id
_entity_poly.type
_entity_poly.pdbx_seq_one_letter_code
_entity_poly.pdbx_strand_id
1 'polypeptide(L)'
;MNHNDNPRKEYQTPANIVSDEKLDHETKMELLESWKADLQSMKDANAEGSEEDPDSAKREESLSDEMLLVNKAIETLQDKANN
;
A
#
# COMPACT_ATOMS: atom_id res chain seq x y z
N MET A 1 -18.03 -15.23 -12.83
CA MET A 1 -17.38 -13.92 -13.05
C MET A 1 -16.26 -13.79 -12.05
N ASN A 2 -15.00 -13.70 -12.48
CA ASN A 2 -13.88 -13.46 -11.55
C ASN A 2 -13.81 -11.96 -11.27
N HIS A 3 -14.49 -11.51 -10.20
CA HIS A 3 -14.26 -10.19 -9.62
C HIS A 3 -12.90 -10.22 -8.93
N ASN A 4 -11.86 -9.94 -9.71
CA ASN A 4 -10.54 -9.63 -9.19
C ASN A 4 -10.28 -8.13 -9.31
N ASP A 5 -11.34 -7.33 -9.19
CA ASP A 5 -11.39 -5.85 -9.23
C ASP A 5 -10.73 -5.23 -7.99
N ASN A 6 -9.53 -5.65 -7.63
CA ASN A 6 -8.70 -4.82 -6.77
C ASN A 6 -7.74 -4.05 -7.70
N PRO A 7 -8.06 -2.80 -8.08
CA PRO A 7 -7.26 -2.00 -9.01
C PRO A 7 -5.80 -1.84 -8.55
N ARG A 8 -5.51 -2.00 -7.24
CA ARG A 8 -4.13 -2.07 -6.74
C ARG A 8 -3.31 -3.21 -7.36
N LYS A 9 -3.94 -4.32 -7.78
CA LYS A 9 -3.25 -5.48 -8.37
C LYS A 9 -2.63 -5.17 -9.74
N GLU A 10 -3.06 -4.08 -10.37
CA GLU A 10 -2.45 -3.60 -11.63
C GLU A 10 -1.14 -2.85 -11.36
N TYR A 11 -0.87 -2.46 -10.11
CA TYR A 11 0.30 -1.69 -9.71
C TYR A 11 1.26 -2.55 -8.88
N GLN A 12 2.47 -2.72 -9.38
CA GLN A 12 3.53 -3.43 -8.65
C GLN A 12 4.08 -2.64 -7.46
N THR A 13 4.03 -1.30 -7.52
CA THR A 13 4.51 -0.44 -6.43
C THR A 13 3.60 0.77 -6.23
N PRO A 14 3.55 1.34 -5.01
CA PRO A 14 2.81 2.57 -4.75
C PRO A 14 3.29 3.75 -5.62
N ALA A 15 4.57 3.76 -5.99
CA ALA A 15 5.14 4.76 -6.90
C ALA A 15 4.56 4.71 -8.31
N ASN A 16 4.09 3.54 -8.77
CA ASN A 16 3.44 3.42 -10.07
C ASN A 16 2.09 4.13 -10.08
N ILE A 17 1.34 4.09 -8.97
CA ILE A 17 0.05 4.82 -8.84
C ILE A 17 0.29 6.33 -8.94
N VAL A 18 1.30 6.84 -8.22
CA VAL A 18 1.66 8.27 -8.27
C VAL A 18 2.03 8.71 -9.69
N SER A 19 2.78 7.88 -10.40
CA SER A 19 3.27 8.14 -11.75
C SER A 19 2.23 7.91 -12.85
N ASP A 20 1.08 7.29 -12.55
CA ASP A 20 0.08 6.99 -13.57
C ASP A 20 -0.70 8.24 -13.99
N GLU A 21 -0.48 8.73 -15.21
CA GLU A 21 -1.15 9.94 -15.71
C GLU A 21 -2.63 9.72 -16.08
N LYS A 22 -3.10 8.47 -16.15
CA LYS A 22 -4.50 8.14 -16.46
C LYS A 22 -5.42 8.25 -15.25
N LEU A 23 -4.85 8.19 -14.05
CA LEU A 23 -5.57 8.35 -12.81
C LEU A 23 -5.57 9.83 -12.39
N ASP A 24 -6.73 10.32 -11.96
CA ASP A 24 -6.82 11.60 -11.29
C ASP A 24 -6.27 11.52 -9.85
N HIS A 25 -6.07 12.68 -9.24
CA HIS A 25 -5.48 12.77 -7.90
C HIS A 25 -6.33 12.07 -6.83
N GLU A 26 -7.66 12.17 -6.91
CA GLU A 26 -8.58 11.57 -5.94
C GLU A 26 -8.49 10.04 -6.02
N THR A 27 -8.57 9.48 -7.23
CA THR A 27 -8.42 8.04 -7.46
C THR A 27 -7.05 7.53 -6.97
N LYS A 28 -5.96 8.28 -7.21
CA LYS A 28 -4.63 7.91 -6.71
C LYS A 28 -4.58 7.86 -5.18
N MET A 29 -5.19 8.84 -4.52
CA MET A 29 -5.29 8.85 -3.05
C MET A 29 -6.07 7.65 -2.55
N GLU A 30 -7.26 7.38 -3.10
CA GLU A 30 -8.09 6.24 -2.69
C GLU A 30 -7.35 4.90 -2.83
N LEU A 31 -6.62 4.71 -3.94
CA LEU A 31 -5.82 3.50 -4.16
C LEU A 31 -4.68 3.36 -3.14
N LEU A 32 -3.96 4.44 -2.85
CA LEU A 32 -2.86 4.43 -1.89
C LEU A 32 -3.37 4.24 -0.45
N GLU A 33 -4.48 4.86 -0.08
CA GLU A 33 -5.11 4.69 1.23
C GLU A 33 -5.67 3.26 1.39
N SER A 34 -6.29 2.71 0.35
CA SER A 34 -6.72 1.31 0.36
C SER A 34 -5.54 0.35 0.52
N TRP A 35 -4.42 0.60 -0.18
CA TRP A 35 -3.21 -0.21 -0.04
C TRP A 35 -2.65 -0.12 1.38
N LYS A 36 -2.61 1.08 1.96
CA LYS A 36 -2.19 1.27 3.35
C LYS A 36 -3.07 0.49 4.33
N ALA A 37 -4.39 0.51 4.14
CA ALA A 37 -5.32 -0.24 4.98
C ALA A 37 -5.13 -1.77 4.84
N ASP A 38 -4.91 -2.28 3.63
CA ASP A 38 -4.57 -3.68 3.39
C ASP A 38 -3.29 -4.09 4.12
N LEU A 39 -2.23 -3.28 4.03
CA LEU A 39 -0.95 -3.54 4.71
C LEU A 39 -1.09 -3.52 6.23
N GLN A 40 -1.85 -2.55 6.76
CA GLN A 40 -2.12 -2.48 8.19
C GLN A 40 -2.88 -3.71 8.68
N SER A 41 -3.92 -4.13 7.94
CA SER A 41 -4.67 -5.34 8.27
C SER A 41 -3.81 -6.61 8.22
N MET A 42 -2.89 -6.71 7.25
CA MET A 42 -1.92 -7.81 7.19
C MET A 42 -0.93 -7.79 8.35
N LYS A 43 -0.48 -6.60 8.75
CA LYS A 43 0.41 -6.42 9.90
C LYS A 43 -0.28 -6.81 11.19
N ASP A 44 -1.53 -6.38 11.39
CA ASP A 44 -2.32 -6.72 12.57
C ASP A 44 -2.57 -8.24 12.63
N ALA A 45 -2.96 -8.86 11.50
CA ALA A 45 -3.14 -10.30 11.42
C ALA A 45 -1.83 -11.10 11.65
N ASN A 46 -0.68 -10.56 11.23
CA ASN A 46 0.64 -11.16 11.48
C ASN A 46 1.03 -11.03 12.96
N ALA A 47 0.69 -9.91 13.61
CA ALA A 47 0.92 -9.69 15.04
C ALA A 47 0.02 -10.59 15.92
N GLU A 48 -1.23 -10.82 15.52
CA GLU A 48 -2.15 -11.75 16.20
C GLU A 48 -1.79 -13.23 15.97
N GLY A 49 -0.99 -13.53 14.95
CA GLY A 49 -0.79 -14.86 14.36
C GLY A 49 0.44 -15.67 14.82
N SER A 50 1.03 -15.38 15.98
CA SER A 50 2.17 -16.07 16.62
C SER A 50 3.49 -15.28 16.63
N GLU A 51 3.88 -14.87 17.85
CA GLU A 51 5.10 -14.13 18.21
C GLU A 51 6.39 -14.97 18.16
N GLU A 52 6.34 -16.24 17.75
CA GLU A 52 7.47 -17.19 17.88
C GLU A 52 8.03 -17.72 16.55
N ASP A 53 7.51 -17.28 15.40
CA ASP A 53 7.99 -17.71 14.08
C ASP A 53 9.02 -16.72 13.48
N PRO A 54 10.24 -17.16 13.10
CA PRO A 54 11.23 -16.30 12.45
C PRO A 54 10.79 -15.79 11.07
N ASP A 55 9.80 -16.45 10.45
CA ASP A 55 9.13 -15.98 9.24
C ASP A 55 8.18 -14.80 9.51
N SER A 56 7.61 -14.68 10.72
CA SER A 56 6.77 -13.54 11.12
C SER A 56 7.57 -12.24 11.18
N ALA A 57 8.83 -12.29 11.66
CA ALA A 57 9.71 -11.12 11.71
C ALA A 57 10.08 -10.60 10.30
N LYS A 58 10.39 -11.52 9.36
CA LYS A 58 10.68 -11.14 7.97
C LYS A 58 9.46 -10.58 7.25
N ARG A 59 8.27 -11.13 7.52
CA ARG A 59 7.01 -10.59 6.99
C ARG A 59 6.71 -9.21 7.57
N GLU A 60 6.91 -9.02 8.87
CA GLU A 60 6.71 -7.71 9.51
C GLU A 60 7.66 -6.64 8.95
N GLU A 61 8.93 -6.97 8.74
CA GLU A 61 9.90 -6.10 8.07
C GLU A 61 9.42 -5.73 6.66
N SER A 62 9.06 -6.73 5.86
CA SER A 62 8.57 -6.53 4.48
C SER A 62 7.30 -5.67 4.43
N LEU A 63 6.35 -5.91 5.33
CA LEU A 63 5.11 -5.13 5.44
C LEU A 63 5.40 -3.69 5.87
N SER A 64 6.37 -3.49 6.78
CA SER A 64 6.76 -2.17 7.25
C SER A 64 7.49 -1.37 6.16
N ASP A 65 8.38 -2.02 5.40
CA ASP A 65 9.03 -1.41 4.23
C ASP A 65 8.02 -0.99 3.17
N GLU A 66 7.07 -1.86 2.83
CA GLU A 66 6.03 -1.53 1.85
C GLU A 66 5.13 -0.38 2.35
N MET A 67 4.84 -0.34 3.65
CA MET A 67 4.06 0.74 4.26
C MET A 67 4.80 2.09 4.22
N LEU A 68 6.13 2.10 4.37
CA LEU A 68 6.95 3.30 4.18
C LEU A 68 6.86 3.80 2.73
N LEU A 69 6.89 2.89 1.75
CA LEU A 69 6.75 3.25 0.33
C LEU A 69 5.36 3.84 0.03
N VAL A 70 4.30 3.28 0.59
CA VAL A 70 2.94 3.82 0.44
C VAL A 70 2.82 5.21 1.08
N ASN A 71 3.31 5.39 2.30
CA ASN A 71 3.26 6.70 2.96
C ASN A 71 4.04 7.76 2.15
N LYS A 72 5.24 7.42 1.67
CA LYS A 72 6.03 8.32 0.82
C LYS A 72 5.32 8.66 -0.50
N ALA A 73 4.60 7.70 -1.09
CA ALA A 73 3.80 7.92 -2.28
C ALA A 73 2.64 8.89 -2.03
N ILE A 74 1.94 8.74 -0.90
CA ILE A 74 0.88 9.67 -0.46
C ILE A 74 1.45 11.07 -0.24
N GLU A 75 2.56 11.19 0.51
CA GLU A 75 3.23 12.48 0.75
C GLU A 75 3.63 13.17 -0.56
N THR A 76 4.20 12.41 -1.50
CA THR A 76 4.57 12.92 -2.83
C THR A 76 3.35 13.40 -3.61
N LEU A 77 2.23 12.68 -3.50
CA LEU A 77 1.00 13.03 -4.18
C LEU A 77 0.40 14.33 -3.60
N GLN A 78 0.39 14.46 -2.28
CA GLN A 78 -0.09 15.64 -1.56
C GLN A 78 0.78 16.87 -1.81
N ASP A 79 2.10 16.71 -1.82
CA ASP A 79 3.04 17.81 -2.14
C ASP A 79 2.81 18.33 -3.57
N LYS A 80 2.60 17.43 -4.53
CA LYS A 80 2.25 17.80 -5.92
C LYS A 80 0.90 18.50 -6.07
N ALA A 81 -0.04 18.31 -5.14
CA ALA A 81 -1.33 18.98 -5.19
C ALA A 81 -1.30 20.40 -4.59
N ASN A 82 -0.32 20.66 -3.72
CA ASN A 82 -0.16 21.94 -3.03
C ASN A 82 0.80 22.91 -3.75
N ASN A 83 1.34 22.53 -4.91
CA ASN A 83 2.35 23.27 -5.68
C ASN A 83 1.87 23.50 -7.11
#